data_AF-A0A2S6B0J3-F1
#
_entry.id   AF-A0A2S6B0J3-F1
#
_cell.length_a   1.000
_cell.length_b   1.000
_cell.length_c   1.000
_cell.angle_alpha   90.00
_cell.angle_beta   90.00
_cell.angle_gamma   90.00
#
_symmetry.space_group_name_H-M   'P 1'
#
loop_
_entity.id
_entity.type
_entity.pdbx_description
1 polymer ?
#
loop_
_entity_poly.entity_id
_entity_poly.type
_entity_poly.pdbx_seq_one_letter_code
_entity_poly.pdbx_strand_id
1 'polypeptide(L)'
;MFGEDAHAKAVLDCHADYARRFARALTPVKGTPTEVATAAYAGCAGEFEAFSKAMRTHAETSKDPKAFMDPDGFQREQLAKLREYAFAYTLDLYLRNTTTF
;
A
#
# COMPACT_ATOMS: atom_id res chain seq x y z
N MET A 1 -3.94 -5.10 10.71
CA MET A 1 -4.77 -5.34 9.50
C MET A 1 -4.07 -6.20 8.45
N PHE A 2 -2.73 -6.15 8.32
CA PHE A 2 -1.96 -7.04 7.41
C PHE A 2 -0.86 -7.87 8.10
N GLY A 3 -0.85 -7.91 9.44
CA GLY A 3 0.04 -8.78 10.24
C GLY A 3 1.52 -8.69 9.87
N GLU A 4 2.17 -9.85 9.81
CA GLU A 4 3.56 -10.07 9.34
C GLU A 4 3.62 -10.44 7.84
N ASP A 5 2.58 -10.15 7.04
CA ASP A 5 2.60 -10.44 5.61
C ASP A 5 3.72 -9.63 4.92
N ALA A 6 4.73 -10.34 4.42
CA ALA A 6 5.91 -9.73 3.84
C ALA A 6 5.61 -8.89 2.59
N HIS A 7 4.59 -9.28 1.80
CA HIS A 7 4.20 -8.56 0.59
C HIS A 7 3.41 -7.30 0.93
N ALA A 8 2.50 -7.37 1.90
CA ALA A 8 1.81 -6.18 2.41
C ALA A 8 2.81 -5.21 3.05
N LYS A 9 3.78 -5.72 3.82
CA LYS A 9 4.86 -4.91 4.37
C LYS A 9 5.68 -4.22 3.27
N ALA A 10 6.02 -4.92 2.18
CA ALA A 10 6.75 -4.33 1.07
C ALA A 10 6.00 -3.15 0.43
N VAL A 11 4.68 -3.27 0.24
CA VAL A 11 3.84 -2.15 -0.23
C VAL A 11 3.93 -0.96 0.73
N LEU A 12 3.79 -1.21 2.03
CA LEU A 12 3.81 -0.15 3.04
C LEU A 12 5.18 0.51 3.17
N ASP A 13 6.27 -0.26 3.08
CA ASP A 13 7.62 0.27 3.10
C ASP A 13 7.89 1.14 1.86
N CYS A 14 7.45 0.70 0.67
CA CYS A 14 7.53 1.52 -0.54
C CYS A 14 6.74 2.84 -0.40
N HIS A 15 5.50 2.75 0.08
CA HIS A 15 4.65 3.92 0.34
C HIS A 15 5.25 4.87 1.38
N ALA A 16 5.89 4.35 2.41
CA ALA A 16 6.58 5.13 3.44
C ALA A 16 7.79 5.86 2.88
N ASP A 17 8.59 5.18 2.06
CA ASP A 17 9.76 5.77 1.43
C ASP A 17 9.36 6.83 0.40
N TYR A 18 8.29 6.60 -0.35
CA TYR A 18 7.70 7.62 -1.22
C TYR A 18 7.29 8.86 -0.41
N ALA A 19 6.52 8.69 0.66
CA ALA A 19 6.08 9.78 1.54
C ALA A 19 7.28 10.60 2.06
N ARG A 20 8.31 9.93 2.59
CA ARG A 20 9.50 10.57 3.17
C ARG A 20 10.32 11.34 2.13
N ARG A 21 10.51 10.77 0.93
CA ARG A 21 11.24 11.43 -0.16
C ARG A 21 10.57 12.74 -0.56
N PHE A 22 9.25 12.73 -0.73
CA PHE A 22 8.50 13.94 -1.10
C PHE A 22 8.35 14.94 0.05
N ALA A 23 8.25 14.48 1.30
CA ALA A 23 8.24 15.38 2.46
C ALA A 23 9.54 16.18 2.59
N ARG A 24 10.68 15.56 2.27
CA ARG A 24 12.03 16.15 2.32
C ARG A 24 12.44 16.92 1.07
N ALA A 25 11.65 16.87 0.00
CA ALA A 25 11.97 17.58 -1.24
C ALA A 25 11.98 19.10 -0.98
N LEU A 26 13.11 19.74 -1.31
CA LEU A 26 13.30 21.19 -1.22
C LEU A 26 12.64 21.97 -2.37
N THR A 27 11.83 21.31 -3.18
CA THR A 27 11.21 21.91 -4.36
C THR A 27 10.08 22.88 -3.97
N PRO A 28 9.94 24.02 -4.66
CA PRO A 28 8.91 25.02 -4.36
C PRO A 28 7.48 24.52 -4.61
N VAL A 29 7.33 23.41 -5.32
CA VAL A 29 6.05 22.71 -5.49
C VAL A 29 6.10 21.44 -4.64
N LYS A 30 5.66 21.54 -3.39
CA LYS A 30 5.31 20.36 -2.60
C LYS A 30 3.94 19.91 -3.05
N GLY A 31 3.84 18.68 -3.57
CA GLY A 31 2.53 18.07 -3.79
C GLY A 31 1.76 18.00 -2.49
N THR A 32 0.45 18.22 -2.54
CA THR A 32 -0.44 18.02 -1.39
C THR A 32 -0.31 16.59 -0.87
N PRO A 33 -0.60 16.34 0.42
CA PRO A 33 -0.57 14.98 0.98
C PRO A 33 -1.36 13.97 0.12
N THR A 34 -2.54 14.38 -0.37
CA THR A 34 -3.40 13.55 -1.23
C THR A 34 -2.78 13.26 -2.58
N GLU A 35 -2.10 14.22 -3.21
CA GLU A 35 -1.38 13.99 -4.47
C GLU A 35 -0.21 13.01 -4.26
N VAL A 36 0.54 13.14 -3.17
CA VAL A 36 1.64 12.21 -2.85
C VAL A 36 1.10 10.80 -2.58
N ALA A 37 0.03 10.67 -1.80
CA ALA A 37 -0.60 9.38 -1.52
C ALA A 37 -1.21 8.74 -2.78
N THR A 38 -1.75 9.54 -3.70
CA THR A 38 -2.26 9.05 -4.98
C THR A 38 -1.11 8.63 -5.91
N ALA A 39 -0.05 9.41 -6.00
CA ALA A 39 1.11 9.12 -6.84
C ALA A 39 1.92 7.91 -6.35
N ALA A 40 1.92 7.65 -5.03
CA ALA A 40 2.56 6.48 -4.44
C ALA A 40 2.03 5.16 -5.02
N TYR A 41 0.75 5.08 -5.44
CA TYR A 41 0.21 3.90 -6.11
C TYR A 41 0.95 3.56 -7.41
N ALA A 42 1.21 4.58 -8.24
CA ALA A 42 1.96 4.39 -9.48
C ALA A 42 3.43 4.07 -9.18
N GLY A 43 4.00 4.71 -8.15
CA GLY A 43 5.38 4.49 -7.71
C GLY A 43 5.64 3.10 -7.12
N CYS A 44 4.62 2.48 -6.51
CA CYS A 44 4.71 1.19 -5.82
C CYS A 44 3.88 0.08 -6.52
N ALA A 45 3.66 0.23 -7.83
CA ALA A 45 2.82 -0.70 -8.60
C ALA A 45 3.36 -2.14 -8.59
N GLY A 46 4.69 -2.32 -8.56
CA GLY A 46 5.32 -3.64 -8.54
C GLY A 46 5.06 -4.40 -7.23
N GLU A 47 5.10 -3.70 -6.10
CA GLU A 47 4.82 -4.23 -4.77
C GLU A 47 3.34 -4.64 -4.67
N PHE A 48 2.43 -3.84 -5.23
CA PHE A 48 1.02 -4.20 -5.31
C PHE A 48 0.77 -5.42 -6.19
N GLU A 49 1.47 -5.54 -7.32
CA GLU A 49 1.38 -6.72 -8.18
C GLU A 49 1.88 -7.98 -7.45
N ALA A 50 3.00 -7.88 -6.72
CA ALA A 50 3.52 -8.98 -5.92
C ALA A 50 2.55 -9.41 -4.82
N PHE A 51 1.98 -8.45 -4.07
CA PHE A 51 0.95 -8.72 -3.07
C PHE A 51 -0.29 -9.36 -3.70
N SER A 52 -0.76 -8.84 -4.83
CA SER A 52 -1.90 -9.37 -5.57
C SER A 52 -1.70 -10.84 -5.96
N LYS A 53 -0.52 -11.19 -6.49
CA LYS A 53 -0.18 -12.59 -6.83
C LYS A 53 -0.14 -13.46 -5.57
N ALA A 54 0.46 -12.98 -4.49
CA ALA A 54 0.55 -13.71 -3.23
C ALA A 54 -0.85 -14.00 -2.63
N MET A 55 -1.77 -13.04 -2.66
CA MET A 55 -3.13 -13.23 -2.14
C MET A 55 -3.93 -14.23 -2.97
N ARG A 56 -3.73 -14.27 -4.29
CA ARG A 56 -4.33 -15.29 -5.13
C ARG A 56 -3.80 -16.68 -4.80
N THR A 57 -2.48 -16.86 -4.73
CA THR A 57 -1.86 -18.13 -4.34
C THR A 57 -2.30 -18.57 -2.95
N HIS A 58 -2.39 -17.62 -2.01
CA HIS A 58 -2.91 -17.89 -0.67
C HIS A 58 -4.35 -18.40 -0.74
N ALA A 59 -5.21 -17.74 -1.52
CA ALA A 59 -6.61 -18.14 -1.66
C ALA A 59 -6.77 -19.54 -2.28
N GLU A 60 -6.01 -19.84 -3.34
CA GLU A 60 -6.00 -21.15 -4.01
C GLU A 60 -5.52 -22.29 -3.11
N THR A 61 -4.69 -22.00 -2.10
CA THR A 61 -4.14 -22.98 -1.16
C THR A 61 -4.76 -22.91 0.24
N SER A 62 -5.71 -22.00 0.45
CA SER A 62 -6.33 -21.76 1.74
C SER A 62 -7.33 -22.85 2.10
N LYS A 63 -7.43 -23.12 3.40
CA LYS A 63 -8.50 -23.96 3.96
C LYS A 63 -9.76 -23.14 4.30
N ASP A 64 -9.70 -21.82 4.15
CA ASP A 64 -10.87 -20.95 4.30
C ASP A 64 -11.80 -21.13 3.08
N PRO A 65 -13.04 -21.62 3.26
CA PRO A 65 -13.98 -21.79 2.17
C PRO A 65 -14.23 -20.50 1.39
N LYS A 66 -14.18 -19.33 2.05
CA LYS A 66 -14.40 -18.04 1.38
C LYS A 66 -13.25 -17.69 0.43
N ALA A 67 -12.02 -18.07 0.77
CA ALA A 67 -10.85 -17.79 -0.04
C ALA A 67 -10.71 -18.79 -1.18
N PHE A 68 -10.89 -20.09 -0.91
CA PHE A 68 -10.75 -21.14 -1.93
C PHE A 68 -11.91 -21.18 -2.93
N MET A 69 -13.14 -20.85 -2.53
CA MET A 69 -14.30 -20.89 -3.46
C MET A 69 -14.34 -19.72 -4.45
N ASP A 70 -13.75 -18.57 -4.09
CA ASP A 70 -13.62 -17.41 -4.99
C ASP A 70 -12.24 -16.73 -4.81
N PRO A 71 -11.16 -17.32 -5.34
CA PRO A 71 -9.81 -16.78 -5.19
C PRO A 71 -9.65 -15.37 -5.77
N ASP A 72 -10.32 -15.08 -6.89
CA ASP A 72 -10.26 -13.77 -7.54
C ASP A 72 -11.05 -12.71 -6.74
N GLY A 73 -12.19 -13.08 -6.13
CA GLY A 73 -12.91 -12.22 -5.19
C GLY A 73 -12.09 -11.90 -3.96
N PHE A 74 -11.50 -12.92 -3.33
CA PHE A 74 -10.63 -12.75 -2.16
C PHE A 74 -9.42 -11.86 -2.48
N GLN A 75 -8.71 -12.13 -3.58
CA GLN A 75 -7.55 -11.34 -4.00
C GLN A 75 -7.92 -9.88 -4.25
N ARG A 76 -9.05 -9.60 -4.93
CA ARG A 76 -9.53 -8.22 -5.14
C ARG A 76 -9.88 -7.51 -3.84
N GLU A 77 -10.52 -8.20 -2.90
CA GLU A 77 -10.89 -7.64 -1.60
C GLU A 77 -9.64 -7.27 -0.78
N GLN A 78 -8.67 -8.18 -0.68
CA GLN A 78 -7.41 -7.91 0.03
C GLN A 78 -6.64 -6.76 -0.61
N LEU A 79 -6.60 -6.71 -1.94
CA LEU A 79 -5.94 -5.62 -2.67
C LEU A 79 -6.64 -4.27 -2.42
N ALA A 80 -7.97 -4.23 -2.42
CA ALA A 80 -8.72 -3.01 -2.11
C ALA A 80 -8.45 -2.50 -0.69
N LYS A 81 -8.47 -3.40 0.31
CA LYS A 81 -8.14 -3.07 1.70
C LYS A 81 -6.72 -2.55 1.84
N LEU A 82 -5.75 -3.17 1.17
CA LEU A 82 -4.36 -2.74 1.26
C LEU A 82 -4.16 -1.38 0.60
N ARG A 83 -4.85 -1.10 -0.52
CA ARG A 83 -4.81 0.21 -1.17
C ARG A 83 -5.30 1.30 -0.22
N GLU A 84 -6.51 1.16 0.33
CA GLU A 84 -7.08 2.13 1.27
C GLU A 84 -6.15 2.38 2.47
N TYR A 85 -5.62 1.30 3.05
CA TYR A 85 -4.70 1.40 4.18
C TYR A 85 -3.37 2.07 3.80
N ALA A 86 -2.77 1.69 2.66
CA ALA A 86 -1.51 2.27 2.18
C ALA A 86 -1.66 3.76 1.87
N PHE A 87 -2.82 4.19 1.34
CA PHE A 87 -3.12 5.60 1.13
C PHE A 87 -3.18 6.39 2.45
N ALA A 88 -3.97 5.90 3.42
CA ALA A 88 -4.04 6.54 4.74
C ALA A 88 -2.68 6.58 5.44
N TYR A 89 -1.89 5.51 5.30
CA TYR A 89 -0.55 5.42 5.85
C TYR A 89 0.42 6.41 5.20
N THR A 90 0.39 6.57 3.88
CA THR A 90 1.20 7.58 3.17
C THR A 90 0.84 9.00 3.58
N LEU A 91 -0.47 9.30 3.76
CA LEU A 91 -0.93 10.60 4.23
C LEU A 91 -0.37 10.93 5.61
N ASP A 92 -0.54 10.02 6.57
CA ASP A 92 -0.04 10.20 7.95
C ASP A 92 1.48 10.41 7.97
N LEU A 93 2.23 9.58 7.23
CA LEU A 93 3.68 9.72 7.15
C LEU A 93 4.12 11.03 6.50
N TYR A 94 3.49 11.43 5.39
CA TYR A 94 3.82 12.68 4.73
C TYR A 94 3.59 13.87 5.66
N LEU A 95 2.43 13.92 6.34
CA LEU A 95 2.09 14.97 7.28
C LEU A 95 3.10 15.03 8.44
N ARG A 96 3.38 13.90 9.10
CA ARG A 96 4.36 13.84 10.20
C ARG A 96 5.77 14.28 9.80
N ASN A 97 6.16 14.06 8.55
CA ASN A 97 7.48 14.43 8.04
C ASN A 97 7.52 15.84 7.42
N THR A 98 6.39 16.54 7.33
CA THR A 98 6.32 17.92 6.82
C THR A 98 5.92 18.94 7.88
N THR A 99 5.28 18.52 8.97
CA THR A 99 5.03 19.37 10.14
C THR A 99 6.28 19.48 11.00
N THR A 100 6.95 20.63 10.96
CA THR A 100 7.91 21.06 11.98
C THR A 100 7.13 21.39 13.26
N PHE A 101 7.37 20.65 14.35
CA PHE A 101 7.07 21.13 15.70
C PHE A 101 8.33 21.79 16.28
#